data_AF-A0A966MVE2-F1
#
_entry.id   AF-A0A966MVE2-F1
#
_cell.length_a   1.000
_cell.length_b   1.000
_cell.length_c   1.000
_cell.angle_alpha   90.00
_cell.angle_beta   90.00
_cell.angle_gamma   90.00
#
_symmetry.space_group_name_H-M   'P 1'
#
loop_
_entity.id
_entity.type
_entity.pdbx_description
1 polymer ?
#
loop_
_entity_poly.entity_id
_entity_poly.type
_entity_poly.pdbx_seq_one_letter_code
_entity_poly.pdbx_strand_id
1 'polypeptide(L)'
;MRTRGLAALGLIESEDAMYDPPWRVDCTANPNGCKQANLWMIHGISHGIGLAVHDPLQGDRNGGTFAEGDAFTIEPGIYISTRALDVLPDTPRNRQFKAKVLAKVKQYENTGVRIEDDYIITDKGLERISLVPREIDEIEALMKRRRAIQP
;
A
#
# COMPACT_ATOMS: atom_id res chain seq x y z
N MET A 1 7.79 -8.19 6.62
CA MET A 1 6.39 -8.37 7.10
C MET A 1 5.35 -7.73 6.16
N ARG A 2 5.54 -6.49 5.66
CA ARG A 2 4.58 -5.84 4.71
C ARG A 2 4.48 -6.52 3.33
N THR A 3 5.51 -7.24 2.88
CA THR A 3 5.60 -7.75 1.49
C THR A 3 5.40 -9.26 1.35
N ARG A 4 5.21 -9.98 2.46
CA ARG A 4 5.05 -11.45 2.46
C ARG A 4 3.87 -11.90 1.60
N GLY A 5 2.74 -11.20 1.69
CA GLY A 5 1.55 -11.50 0.88
C GLY A 5 1.82 -11.38 -0.62
N LEU A 6 2.53 -10.33 -1.04
CA LEU A 6 2.91 -10.14 -2.45
C LEU A 6 3.81 -11.28 -2.95
N ALA A 7 4.77 -11.72 -2.13
CA ALA A 7 5.64 -12.84 -2.46
C ALA A 7 4.85 -14.16 -2.56
N ALA A 8 3.93 -14.40 -1.61
CA ALA A 8 3.06 -15.58 -1.61
C ALA A 8 2.11 -15.61 -2.83
N LEU A 9 1.64 -14.45 -3.28
CA LEU A 9 0.82 -14.30 -4.50
C LEU A 9 1.63 -14.42 -5.81
N GLY A 10 2.97 -14.39 -5.72
CA GLY A 10 3.86 -14.41 -6.88
C GLY A 10 3.89 -13.08 -7.65
N LEU A 11 3.55 -11.96 -6.99
CA LEU A 11 3.61 -10.61 -7.56
C LEU A 11 4.98 -9.94 -7.39
N ILE A 12 5.83 -10.51 -6.53
CA ILE A 12 7.25 -10.15 -6.36
C ILE A 12 8.06 -11.43 -6.15
N GLU A 13 9.37 -11.37 -6.36
CA GLU A 13 10.22 -12.57 -6.31
C GLU A 13 10.55 -13.06 -4.90
N SER A 14 10.63 -12.13 -3.93
CA SER A 14 10.83 -12.34 -2.49
C SER A 14 10.51 -11.05 -1.73
N GLU A 15 10.43 -11.09 -0.39
CA GLU A 15 10.14 -9.90 0.44
C GLU A 15 11.15 -8.76 0.21
N ASP A 16 12.38 -9.10 -0.20
CA ASP A 16 13.50 -8.18 -0.36
C ASP A 16 13.94 -7.92 -1.80
N ALA A 17 13.27 -8.54 -2.77
CA ALA A 17 13.64 -8.48 -4.18
C ALA A 17 13.60 -7.05 -4.72
N MET A 18 14.55 -6.74 -5.60
CA MET A 18 14.71 -5.42 -6.22
C MET A 18 14.48 -5.50 -7.73
N TYR A 19 14.19 -4.35 -8.34
CA TYR A 19 14.20 -4.15 -9.78
C TYR A 19 15.18 -3.02 -10.14
N ASP A 20 15.51 -2.88 -11.42
CA ASP A 20 16.27 -1.73 -11.91
C ASP A 20 15.29 -0.62 -12.33
N PRO A 21 15.24 0.51 -11.62
CA PRO A 21 14.25 1.55 -11.88
C PRO A 21 14.56 2.39 -13.13
N PRO A 22 13.54 2.98 -13.77
CA PRO A 22 13.74 3.87 -14.93
C PRO A 22 14.29 5.26 -14.56
N TRP A 23 14.33 5.61 -13.27
CA TRP A 23 14.90 6.86 -12.77
C TRP A 23 16.27 6.64 -12.10
N ARG A 24 17.05 7.71 -11.98
CA ARG A 24 18.36 7.65 -11.33
C ARG A 24 18.18 7.58 -9.81
N VAL A 25 18.51 6.43 -9.22
CA VAL A 25 18.56 6.22 -7.77
C VAL A 25 19.73 5.31 -7.42
N ASP A 26 20.39 5.59 -6.31
CA ASP A 26 21.37 4.70 -5.72
C ASP A 26 20.64 3.67 -4.84
N CYS A 27 20.39 2.48 -5.39
CA CYS A 27 19.74 1.39 -4.66
C CYS A 27 20.60 0.82 -3.52
N THR A 28 21.90 1.12 -3.47
CA THR A 28 22.76 0.75 -2.34
C THR A 28 22.61 1.72 -1.18
N ALA A 29 22.52 3.03 -1.45
CA ALA A 29 22.29 4.05 -0.43
C ALA A 29 20.82 4.12 0.01
N ASN A 30 19.87 3.91 -0.91
CA ASN A 30 18.43 3.91 -0.63
C ASN A 30 17.76 2.68 -1.27
N PRO A 31 17.87 1.50 -0.64
CA PRO A 31 17.33 0.25 -1.18
C PRO A 31 15.81 0.27 -1.28
N ASN A 32 15.13 1.08 -0.48
CA ASN A 32 13.67 1.15 -0.46
C ASN A 32 13.13 1.61 -1.82
N GLY A 33 13.80 2.56 -2.49
CA GLY A 33 13.37 3.06 -3.81
C GLY A 33 13.38 2.02 -4.94
N CYS A 34 13.98 0.85 -4.72
CA CYS A 34 14.19 -0.17 -5.74
C CYS A 34 13.49 -1.51 -5.42
N LYS A 35 12.72 -1.60 -4.33
CA LYS A 35 12.00 -2.82 -3.95
C LYS A 35 10.84 -3.09 -4.91
N GLN A 36 10.72 -4.34 -5.39
CA GLN A 36 9.62 -4.75 -6.29
C GLN A 36 8.24 -4.46 -5.71
N ALA A 37 8.09 -4.52 -4.39
CA ALA A 37 6.82 -4.23 -3.71
C ALA A 37 6.30 -2.80 -3.97
N ASN A 38 7.19 -1.83 -4.19
CA ASN A 38 6.78 -0.45 -4.44
C ASN A 38 6.10 -0.25 -5.80
N LEU A 39 6.19 -1.23 -6.71
CA LEU A 39 5.41 -1.20 -7.95
C LEU A 39 3.90 -1.33 -7.68
N TRP A 40 3.54 -1.92 -6.54
CA TRP A 40 2.15 -2.20 -6.18
C TRP A 40 1.58 -1.26 -5.11
N MET A 41 2.44 -0.61 -4.32
CA MET A 41 2.07 0.44 -3.37
C MET A 41 2.67 1.77 -3.83
N ILE A 42 1.93 2.50 -4.65
CA ILE A 42 2.40 3.68 -5.38
C ILE A 42 2.19 5.01 -4.63
N HIS A 43 1.80 4.95 -3.36
CA HIS A 43 1.54 6.11 -2.52
C HIS A 43 2.10 5.91 -1.10
N GLY A 44 2.06 6.97 -0.29
CA GLY A 44 2.47 6.92 1.12
C GLY A 44 1.54 6.06 1.97
N ILE A 45 2.01 5.61 3.13
CA ILE A 45 1.21 4.80 4.07
C ILE A 45 0.28 5.64 4.95
N SER A 46 0.52 6.95 5.05
CA SER A 46 -0.09 7.84 6.02
C SER A 46 0.07 9.30 5.60
N HIS A 47 -0.90 10.13 5.96
CA HIS A 47 -0.81 11.58 5.99
C HIS A 47 -1.53 12.14 7.23
N GLY A 48 -1.27 13.40 7.58
CA GLY A 48 -2.02 14.09 8.62
C GLY A 48 -3.47 14.32 8.17
N ILE A 49 -4.41 14.28 9.11
CA ILE A 49 -5.82 14.57 8.86
C ILE A 49 -6.34 15.55 9.91
N GLY A 50 -7.17 16.50 9.48
CA GLY A 50 -7.67 17.56 10.37
C GLY A 50 -8.65 18.47 9.65
N LEU A 51 -8.37 19.78 9.64
CA LEU A 51 -9.19 20.75 8.91
C LEU A 51 -9.12 20.52 7.38
N ALA A 52 -8.02 19.95 6.90
CA ALA A 52 -7.86 19.45 5.55
C ALA A 52 -7.73 17.92 5.55
N VAL A 53 -8.15 17.29 4.45
CA VAL A 53 -7.97 15.83 4.25
C VAL A 53 -6.49 15.48 4.30
N HIS A 54 -5.64 16.26 3.62
CA HIS A 54 -4.19 16.20 3.76
C HIS A 54 -3.71 17.38 4.60
N ASP A 55 -3.78 17.25 5.91
CA ASP A 55 -3.22 18.23 6.86
C ASP A 55 -1.71 17.97 7.04
N PRO A 56 -0.90 18.96 7.46
CA PRO A 56 0.50 18.73 7.76
C PRO A 56 0.65 17.62 8.80
N LEU A 57 1.46 16.60 8.49
CA LEU A 57 1.69 15.49 9.41
C LEU A 57 2.34 16.01 10.69
N GLN A 58 1.62 15.93 11.81
CA GLN A 58 2.01 16.57 13.06
C GLN A 58 3.29 15.94 13.63
N GLY A 59 3.49 14.64 13.43
CA GLY A 59 4.72 13.93 13.78
C GLY A 59 5.99 14.50 13.10
N ASP A 60 5.89 15.10 11.91
CA ASP A 60 7.04 15.73 11.25
C ASP A 60 7.58 16.92 12.04
N ARG A 61 6.69 17.66 12.73
CA ARG A 61 7.07 18.77 13.61
C ARG A 61 7.77 18.30 14.89
N ASN A 62 7.64 17.02 15.21
CA ASN A 62 8.19 16.40 16.42
C ASN A 62 9.26 15.35 16.09
N GLY A 63 10.07 15.61 15.05
CA GLY A 63 11.21 14.77 14.69
C GLY A 63 10.82 13.35 14.23
N GLY A 64 9.62 13.18 13.66
CA GLY A 64 9.10 11.91 13.19
C GLY A 64 8.42 11.06 14.27
N THR A 65 8.10 11.64 15.43
CA THR A 65 7.41 10.95 16.53
C THR A 65 6.04 11.57 16.75
N PHE A 66 4.99 10.75 16.75
CA PHE A 66 3.65 11.23 17.04
C PHE A 66 3.45 11.46 18.55
N ALA A 67 2.64 12.45 18.90
CA ALA A 67 2.30 12.84 20.26
C ALA A 67 0.77 12.85 20.50
N GLU A 68 0.35 12.92 21.76
CA GLU A 68 -1.06 13.06 22.12
C GLU A 68 -1.70 14.25 21.39
N GLY A 69 -2.87 14.01 20.80
CA GLY A 69 -3.60 14.97 19.96
C GLY A 69 -3.30 14.86 18.46
N ASP A 70 -2.25 14.13 18.05
CA ASP A 70 -1.96 13.92 16.63
C ASP A 70 -3.00 13.01 15.98
N ALA A 71 -3.42 13.37 14.76
CA ALA A 71 -4.38 12.63 13.96
C ALA A 71 -3.86 12.38 12.54
N PHE A 72 -3.96 11.13 12.08
CA PHE A 72 -3.39 10.69 10.80
C PHE A 72 -4.09 9.45 10.26
N THR A 73 -3.89 9.17 8.98
CA THR A 73 -4.41 7.97 8.31
C THR A 73 -3.41 6.82 8.37
N ILE A 74 -3.89 5.58 8.33
CA ILE A 74 -3.08 4.41 7.95
C ILE A 74 -3.80 3.71 6.79
N GLU A 75 -3.18 3.76 5.61
CA GLU A 75 -3.86 3.45 4.35
C GLU A 75 -3.07 2.51 3.42
N PRO A 76 -2.69 1.29 3.84
CA PRO A 76 -2.02 0.35 2.94
C PRO A 76 -2.90 0.03 1.71
N GLY A 77 -2.28 0.10 0.53
CA GLY A 77 -2.93 -0.17 -0.75
C GLY A 77 -2.07 -1.01 -1.68
N ILE A 78 -2.73 -1.85 -2.48
CA ILE A 78 -2.13 -2.67 -3.54
C ILE A 78 -2.92 -2.42 -4.83
N TYR A 79 -2.22 -2.02 -5.89
CA TYR A 79 -2.80 -1.72 -7.21
C TYR A 79 -2.00 -2.47 -8.28
N ILE A 80 -2.66 -3.38 -9.01
CA ILE A 80 -1.99 -4.29 -9.93
C ILE A 80 -2.33 -3.91 -11.37
N SER A 81 -1.28 -3.57 -12.12
CA SER A 81 -1.36 -3.39 -13.57
C SER A 81 -0.07 -3.77 -14.27
N THR A 82 -0.17 -4.38 -15.46
CA THR A 82 0.98 -4.66 -16.33
C THR A 82 1.76 -3.41 -16.70
N ARG A 83 1.12 -2.22 -16.68
CA ARG A 83 1.80 -0.95 -16.95
C ARG A 83 2.99 -0.70 -16.03
N ALA A 84 2.94 -1.19 -14.79
CA ALA A 84 4.05 -1.09 -13.84
C ALA A 84 5.29 -1.88 -14.32
N LEU A 85 5.09 -2.95 -15.11
CA LEU A 85 6.17 -3.70 -15.73
C LEU A 85 6.64 -3.08 -17.06
N ASP A 86 5.73 -2.46 -17.81
CA ASP A 86 6.01 -1.88 -19.13
C ASP A 86 7.01 -0.71 -19.04
N VAL A 87 6.97 0.05 -17.95
CA VAL A 87 7.87 1.18 -17.71
C VAL A 87 9.29 0.79 -17.28
N LEU A 88 9.53 -0.49 -16.98
CA LEU A 88 10.83 -0.94 -16.49
C LEU A 88 11.84 -1.08 -17.64
N PRO A 89 13.08 -0.55 -17.48
CA PRO A 89 14.13 -0.66 -18.50
C PRO A 89 14.50 -2.12 -18.77
N ASP A 90 14.98 -2.39 -19.99
CA ASP A 90 15.36 -3.75 -20.40
C ASP A 90 16.75 -4.14 -19.86
N THR A 91 16.78 -4.62 -18.62
CA THR A 91 17.97 -5.15 -17.95
C THR A 91 17.84 -6.65 -17.71
N PRO A 92 18.95 -7.39 -17.50
CA PRO A 92 18.88 -8.80 -17.12
C PRO A 92 17.99 -9.06 -15.89
N ARG A 93 18.11 -8.22 -14.85
CA ARG A 93 17.30 -8.32 -13.63
C ARG A 93 15.81 -8.10 -13.93
N ASN A 94 15.48 -7.06 -14.69
CA ASN A 94 14.08 -6.77 -15.02
C ASN A 94 13.48 -7.82 -15.94
N ARG A 95 14.24 -8.40 -16.88
CA ARG A 95 13.76 -9.52 -17.70
C ARG A 95 13.42 -10.75 -16.85
N GLN A 96 14.29 -11.10 -15.90
CA GLN A 96 14.04 -12.19 -14.95
C GLN A 96 12.79 -11.93 -14.11
N PHE A 97 12.69 -10.74 -13.52
CA PHE A 97 11.54 -10.33 -12.72
C PHE A 97 10.24 -10.41 -13.54
N LYS A 98 10.19 -9.76 -14.72
CA LYS A 98 9.03 -9.78 -15.61
C LYS A 98 8.63 -11.22 -15.97
N ALA A 99 9.58 -12.06 -16.36
CA ALA A 99 9.31 -13.46 -16.71
C ALA A 99 8.66 -14.25 -15.57
N LYS A 100 9.07 -13.97 -14.32
CA LYS A 100 8.55 -14.66 -13.13
C LYS A 100 7.16 -14.20 -12.70
N VAL A 101 6.86 -12.90 -12.82
CA VAL A 101 5.61 -12.34 -12.26
C VAL A 101 4.50 -12.10 -13.27
N LEU A 102 4.80 -12.02 -14.59
CA LEU A 102 3.83 -11.58 -15.60
C LEU A 102 2.52 -12.38 -15.59
N ALA A 103 2.59 -13.71 -15.42
CA ALA A 103 1.40 -14.54 -15.37
C ALA A 103 0.49 -14.18 -14.18
N LYS A 104 1.08 -13.89 -13.01
CA LYS A 104 0.34 -13.47 -11.81
C LYS A 104 -0.15 -12.03 -11.91
N VAL A 105 0.65 -11.12 -12.46
CA VAL A 105 0.20 -9.74 -12.70
C VAL A 105 -1.02 -9.73 -13.63
N LYS A 106 -1.00 -10.50 -14.72
CA LYS A 106 -2.17 -10.65 -15.61
C LYS A 106 -3.39 -11.28 -14.92
N GLN A 107 -3.18 -12.24 -14.02
CA GLN A 107 -4.26 -12.85 -13.24
C GLN A 107 -5.00 -11.83 -12.38
N TYR A 108 -4.30 -10.82 -11.85
CA TYR A 108 -4.85 -9.79 -10.97
C TYR A 108 -4.97 -8.41 -11.62
N GLU A 109 -4.89 -8.33 -12.96
CA GLU A 109 -4.95 -7.06 -13.70
C GLU A 109 -6.21 -6.27 -13.35
N ASN A 110 -6.09 -4.94 -13.25
CA ASN A 110 -7.17 -4.02 -12.87
C ASN A 110 -7.74 -4.25 -11.46
N THR A 111 -7.01 -4.96 -10.60
CA THR A 111 -7.38 -5.09 -9.17
C THR A 111 -6.66 -4.02 -8.35
N GLY A 112 -7.43 -3.27 -7.57
CA GLY A 112 -6.92 -2.30 -6.61
C GLY A 112 -7.68 -2.42 -5.30
N VAL A 113 -6.97 -2.56 -4.19
CA VAL A 113 -7.56 -2.59 -2.85
C VAL A 113 -6.75 -1.68 -1.94
N ARG A 114 -7.44 -0.78 -1.24
CA ARG A 114 -6.89 0.03 -0.14
C ARG A 114 -7.82 -0.08 1.04
N ILE A 115 -7.25 -0.26 2.22
CA ILE A 115 -7.98 -0.23 3.48
C ILE A 115 -7.38 0.89 4.29
N GLU A 116 -8.19 1.90 4.57
CA GLU A 116 -7.79 3.16 5.16
C GLU A 116 -8.63 3.41 6.41
N ASP A 117 -7.94 3.68 7.51
CA ASP A 117 -8.54 4.08 8.77
C ASP A 117 -7.87 5.35 9.28
N ASP A 118 -8.65 6.16 9.96
CA ASP A 118 -8.19 7.35 10.68
C ASP A 118 -7.87 6.97 12.12
N TYR A 119 -6.80 7.57 12.64
CA TYR A 119 -6.34 7.37 14.00
C TYR A 119 -6.08 8.69 14.70
N ILE A 120 -6.26 8.68 16.03
CA ILE A 120 -5.85 9.75 16.93
C ILE A 120 -5.00 9.17 18.06
N ILE A 121 -3.96 9.90 18.47
CA ILE A 121 -3.22 9.55 19.70
C ILE A 121 -3.88 10.23 20.89
N THR A 122 -4.24 9.42 21.87
CA THR A 122 -4.81 9.84 23.14
C THR A 122 -3.83 9.61 24.28
N ASP A 123 -4.16 10.09 25.47
CA ASP A 123 -3.47 9.77 26.73
C ASP A 123 -3.40 8.24 27.01
N LYS A 124 -4.30 7.46 26.41
CA LYS A 124 -4.37 5.99 26.51
C LYS A 124 -3.67 5.26 25.36
N GLY A 125 -3.14 5.98 24.38
CA GLY A 125 -2.47 5.43 23.21
C GLY A 125 -3.24 5.66 21.90
N LEU A 126 -2.96 4.83 20.89
CA LEU A 126 -3.50 4.95 19.54
C LEU A 126 -4.96 4.46 19.48
N GLU A 127 -5.88 5.36 19.14
CA GLU A 127 -7.29 5.05 18.94
C GLU A 127 -7.64 5.09 17.45
N ARG A 128 -8.35 4.06 16.97
CA ARG A 128 -8.92 4.01 15.62
C ARG A 128 -10.33 4.59 15.65
N ILE A 129 -10.61 5.60 14.84
CA ILE A 129 -11.91 6.29 14.82
C ILE A 129 -12.79 5.89 13.63
N SER A 130 -12.25 5.17 12.65
CA SER A 130 -13.02 4.56 11.55
C SER A 130 -13.73 3.27 12.00
N LEU A 131 -15.07 3.27 11.93
CA LEU A 131 -15.93 2.18 12.40
C LEU A 131 -16.63 1.48 11.23
N VAL A 132 -15.86 0.76 10.41
CA VAL A 132 -16.34 -0.02 9.26
C VAL A 132 -15.85 -1.47 9.34
N PRO A 133 -16.61 -2.47 8.81
CA PRO A 133 -16.15 -3.85 8.77
C PRO A 133 -14.90 -3.99 7.91
N ARG A 134 -13.98 -4.88 8.32
CA ARG A 134 -12.69 -5.07 7.62
C ARG A 134 -12.46 -6.52 7.24
N GLU A 135 -12.96 -7.44 8.06
CA GLU A 135 -12.82 -8.86 7.77
C GLU A 135 -13.77 -9.27 6.64
N ILE A 136 -13.35 -10.27 5.86
CA ILE A 136 -14.05 -10.71 4.66
C ILE A 136 -15.51 -11.09 4.99
N ASP A 137 -15.69 -11.86 6.07
CA ASP A 137 -16.99 -12.32 6.52
C ASP A 137 -17.88 -11.18 7.05
N GLU A 138 -17.30 -10.20 7.75
CA GLU A 138 -18.00 -9.00 8.20
C GLU A 138 -18.51 -8.18 7.00
N ILE A 139 -17.67 -7.98 5.99
CA ILE A 139 -18.02 -7.26 4.76
C ILE A 139 -19.11 -8.03 3.99
N GLU A 140 -18.95 -9.33 3.79
CA GLU A 140 -19.96 -10.17 3.14
C GLU A 140 -21.29 -10.16 3.90
N ALA A 141 -21.26 -10.22 5.23
CA ALA A 141 -22.45 -10.15 6.06
C ALA A 141 -23.15 -8.79 5.93
N LEU A 142 -22.39 -7.69 5.92
CA LEU A 142 -22.95 -6.35 5.69
C LEU A 142 -23.60 -6.24 4.30
N MET A 143 -22.94 -6.76 3.26
CA MET A 143 -23.46 -6.75 1.89
C MET A 143 -24.75 -7.58 1.75
N LYS A 144 -24.82 -8.76 2.39
CA LYS A 144 -26.03 -9.60 2.41
C LYS A 144 -27.22 -8.92 3.10
N ARG A 145 -26.98 -8.06 4.11
CA ARG A 145 -28.03 -7.31 4.83
C ARG A 145 -28.64 -6.18 4.00
N ARG A 146 -27.89 -5.58 3.08
CA ARG A 146 -28.42 -4.62 2.11
C ARG A 146 -29.23 -5.37 1.04
N ARG A 147 -30.52 -5.64 1.32
CA ARG A 147 -31.47 -6.03 0.27
C ARG A 147 -31.57 -4.92 -0.78
N ALA A 148 -31.67 -5.35 -2.04
CA ALA A 148 -31.72 -4.56 -3.26
C ALA A 148 -32.51 -3.25 -3.12
N ILE A 149 -31.92 -2.14 -3.56
CA ILE A 149 -32.71 -1.01 -4.04
C ILE A 149 -33.63 -1.60 -5.13
N GLN A 150 -34.93 -1.74 -4.85
CA GLN A 150 -35.88 -2.07 -5.88
C GLN A 150 -35.79 -0.98 -6.96
N PRO A 151 -35.68 -1.35 -8.24
CA PRO A 151 -35.56 -0.39 -9.33
C PRO A 151 -36.76 0.58 -9.38
#